data_AF-A0A7Y0GVN5-F1
#
_entry.id   AF-A0A7Y0GVN5-F1
#
_cell.length_a   1.000
_cell.length_b   1.000
_cell.length_c   1.000
_cell.angle_alpha   90.00
_cell.angle_beta   90.00
_cell.angle_gamma   90.00
#
_symmetry.space_group_name_H-M   'P 1'
#
loop_
_entity.id
_entity.type
_entity.pdbx_description
1 polymer ?
#
loop_
_entity_poly.entity_id
_entity_poly.type
_entity_poly.pdbx_seq_one_letter_code
_entity_poly.pdbx_strand_id
1 'polypeptide(L)'
;MNEERDGTCPVAGVTHKDPRGTSIRDWWPNQLNVSVLAQNSPKSDPMGEEFDYAQEFKTLDLGAVKKDLVELMTASQDWWPADYGHYGPLFIRMAWHSAGTYRISDGRGGAGTGMQRFAPLNSWPDNVNLDKARRLLWPVKAKYGRKISWADLMILAGNCALESMGFTTFGFGGGRADVWEPEDVNWGQEAEWRG
;
A
#
# COMPACT_ATOMS: atom_id res chain seq x y z
N MET A 1 -38.60 -10.76 6.97
CA MET A 1 -37.55 -11.09 5.98
C MET A 1 -36.51 -10.00 6.11
N ASN A 2 -35.33 -10.34 6.62
CA ASN A 2 -34.22 -9.40 6.73
C ASN A 2 -33.67 -9.18 5.32
N GLU A 3 -33.93 -8.02 4.73
CA GLU A 3 -33.10 -7.52 3.64
C GLU A 3 -31.71 -7.27 4.25
N GLU A 4 -30.72 -8.10 3.90
CA GLU A 4 -29.33 -7.82 4.25
C GLU A 4 -28.95 -6.49 3.60
N ARG A 5 -28.66 -5.49 4.44
CA ARG A 5 -28.15 -4.20 3.96
C ARG A 5 -26.65 -4.37 3.71
N ASP A 6 -26.22 -4.24 2.46
CA ASP A 6 -24.80 -4.26 2.09
C ASP A 6 -23.99 -3.28 2.95
N GLY A 7 -22.81 -3.72 3.39
CA GLY A 7 -21.89 -2.92 4.21
C GLY A 7 -22.22 -2.83 5.70
N THR A 8 -23.26 -3.53 6.20
CA THR A 8 -23.57 -3.56 7.64
C THR A 8 -22.87 -4.72 8.36
N CYS A 9 -22.37 -4.49 9.57
CA CYS A 9 -21.80 -5.54 10.41
C CYS A 9 -22.94 -6.39 11.01
N PRO A 10 -23.01 -7.71 10.76
CA PRO A 10 -24.15 -8.55 11.16
C PRO A 10 -24.31 -8.68 12.69
N VAL A 11 -23.28 -8.35 13.46
CA VAL A 11 -23.29 -8.40 14.94
C VAL A 11 -23.98 -7.16 15.56
N ALA A 12 -24.24 -6.11 14.78
CA ALA A 12 -24.81 -4.85 15.27
C ALA A 12 -26.30 -4.94 15.70
N GLY A 13 -26.99 -6.06 15.44
CA GLY A 13 -28.45 -6.15 15.54
C GLY A 13 -29.05 -6.89 16.74
N VAL A 14 -28.31 -7.77 17.44
CA VAL A 14 -28.98 -8.76 18.32
C VAL A 14 -28.86 -8.47 19.83
N THR A 15 -27.77 -7.90 20.33
CA THR A 15 -27.62 -7.55 21.77
C THR A 15 -26.37 -6.72 22.07
N HIS A 16 -25.53 -6.46 21.07
CA HIS A 16 -24.33 -5.66 21.17
C HIS A 16 -24.52 -4.42 20.31
N LYS A 17 -24.50 -3.23 20.92
CA LYS A 17 -24.43 -1.96 20.18
C LYS A 17 -23.29 -2.07 19.16
N ASP A 18 -23.51 -1.67 17.89
CA ASP A 18 -22.38 -1.43 16.98
C ASP A 18 -21.38 -0.57 17.76
N PRO A 19 -20.13 -1.03 17.97
CA PRO A 19 -19.16 -0.24 18.73
C PRO A 19 -18.90 1.14 18.10
N ARG A 20 -19.24 1.33 16.81
CA ARG A 20 -19.20 2.63 16.12
C ARG A 20 -20.39 3.53 16.44
N GLY A 21 -21.53 2.95 16.85
CA GLY A 21 -22.80 3.65 17.03
C GLY A 21 -23.34 4.27 15.74
N THR A 22 -24.56 4.81 15.79
CA THR A 22 -25.08 5.65 14.70
C THR A 22 -24.35 6.99 14.68
N SER A 23 -23.88 7.40 13.52
CA SER A 23 -23.15 8.65 13.27
C SER A 23 -24.04 9.70 12.61
N ILE A 24 -23.57 10.95 12.60
CA ILE A 24 -24.23 12.07 11.87
C ILE A 24 -24.39 11.74 10.37
N ARG A 25 -23.42 11.03 9.77
CA ARG A 25 -23.47 10.66 8.34
C ARG A 25 -24.58 9.67 8.02
N ASP A 26 -24.99 8.84 8.97
CA ASP A 26 -26.12 7.92 8.78
C ASP A 26 -27.46 8.68 8.71
N TRP A 27 -27.57 9.81 9.42
CA TRP A 27 -28.75 10.67 9.40
C TRP A 27 -28.76 11.65 8.22
N TRP A 28 -27.59 12.17 7.84
CA TRP A 28 -27.44 13.14 6.75
C TRP A 28 -26.37 12.66 5.75
N PRO A 29 -26.69 11.66 4.90
CA PRO A 29 -25.72 11.04 3.99
C PRO A 29 -25.17 12.01 2.93
N ASN A 30 -25.93 13.05 2.58
CA ASN A 30 -25.53 14.06 1.59
C ASN A 30 -24.89 15.31 2.21
N GLN A 31 -24.61 15.30 3.52
CA GLN A 31 -23.91 16.42 4.16
C GLN A 31 -22.47 16.54 3.63
N LEU A 32 -22.02 17.77 3.38
CA LEU A 32 -20.66 18.03 2.92
C LEU A 32 -19.63 17.42 3.86
N ASN A 33 -18.78 16.54 3.31
CA ASN A 33 -17.72 15.90 4.07
C ASN A 33 -16.44 16.76 4.10
N VAL A 34 -16.13 17.35 5.25
CA VAL A 34 -14.89 18.13 5.47
C VAL A 34 -13.72 17.28 5.99
N SER A 35 -13.91 15.99 6.30
CA SER A 35 -12.83 15.14 6.83
C SER A 35 -11.66 14.98 5.86
N VAL A 36 -11.93 15.11 4.55
CA VAL A 36 -10.91 15.04 3.49
C VAL A 36 -9.80 16.11 3.65
N LEU A 37 -10.10 17.24 4.32
CA LEU A 37 -9.15 18.31 4.56
C LEU A 37 -8.20 18.04 5.73
N ALA A 38 -8.53 17.06 6.58
CA ALA A 38 -7.75 16.70 7.75
C ALA A 38 -6.90 15.43 7.52
N GLN A 39 -6.90 14.88 6.30
CA GLN A 39 -6.21 13.64 6.01
C GLN A 39 -4.69 13.76 6.11
N ASN A 40 -4.05 12.67 6.52
CA ASN A 40 -2.61 12.54 6.76
C ASN A 40 -2.05 13.72 7.57
N SER A 41 -2.78 14.09 8.63
CA SER A 41 -2.37 15.14 9.56
C SER A 41 -1.03 14.78 10.22
N PRO A 42 -0.15 15.76 10.49
CA PRO A 42 1.09 15.53 11.25
C PRO A 42 0.88 14.80 12.58
N LYS A 43 -0.31 14.92 13.18
CA LYS A 43 -0.67 14.22 14.44
C LYS A 43 -0.77 12.70 14.29
N SER A 44 -1.05 12.20 13.09
CA SER A 44 -1.09 10.77 12.78
C SER A 44 0.27 10.20 12.36
N ASP A 45 1.25 11.08 12.10
CA ASP A 45 2.58 10.71 11.63
C ASP A 45 3.48 10.30 12.82
N PRO A 46 3.93 9.03 12.90
CA PRO A 46 4.83 8.56 13.95
C PRO A 46 6.29 9.02 13.78
N MET A 47 6.65 9.65 12.66
CA MET A 47 8.02 10.08 12.36
C MET A 47 8.41 11.39 13.06
N GLY A 48 7.41 12.18 13.46
CA GLY A 48 7.60 13.49 14.09
C GLY A 48 7.83 14.61 13.07
N GLU A 49 7.59 15.85 13.51
CA GLU A 49 7.58 17.05 12.65
C GLU A 49 8.96 17.38 12.05
N GLU A 50 10.05 16.94 12.67
CA GLU A 50 11.42 17.22 12.23
C GLU A 50 11.94 16.20 11.19
N PHE A 51 11.16 15.17 10.86
CA PHE A 51 11.60 14.12 9.95
C PHE A 51 11.59 14.58 8.48
N ASP A 52 12.76 14.56 7.84
CA ASP A 52 12.92 14.82 6.41
C ASP A 52 13.33 13.52 5.68
N TYR A 53 12.35 12.92 5.00
CA TYR A 53 12.58 11.69 4.24
C TYR A 53 13.62 11.85 3.13
N ALA A 54 13.67 13.00 2.46
CA ALA A 54 14.60 13.22 1.37
C ALA A 54 16.05 13.25 1.86
N GLN A 55 16.30 13.78 3.06
CA GLN A 55 17.64 13.72 3.67
C GLN A 55 17.99 12.31 4.15
N GLU A 56 17.06 11.63 4.79
CA GLU A 56 17.26 10.26 5.27
C GLU A 56 17.56 9.29 4.12
N PHE A 57 16.81 9.40 3.02
CA PHE A 57 17.01 8.62 1.80
C PHE A 57 18.37 8.88 1.15
N LYS A 58 18.90 10.11 1.18
CA LYS A 58 20.25 10.40 0.67
C LYS A 58 21.36 9.70 1.45
N THR A 59 21.13 9.39 2.73
CA THR A 59 22.10 8.66 3.56
C THR A 59 21.99 7.14 3.42
N LEU A 60 21.03 6.65 2.64
CA LEU A 60 20.79 5.22 2.43
C LEU A 60 21.86 4.64 1.49
N ASP A 61 22.47 3.52 1.90
CA ASP A 61 23.25 2.70 0.98
C ASP A 61 22.30 1.93 0.05
N LEU A 62 21.94 2.57 -1.07
CA LEU A 62 21.04 1.98 -2.06
C LEU A 62 21.63 0.72 -2.69
N GLY A 63 22.96 0.62 -2.82
CA GLY A 63 23.64 -0.57 -3.34
C GLY A 63 23.40 -1.77 -2.43
N ALA A 64 23.52 -1.59 -1.12
CA ALA A 64 23.21 -2.63 -0.15
C ALA A 64 21.73 -3.03 -0.20
N VAL A 65 20.81 -2.07 -0.29
CA VAL A 65 19.35 -2.37 -0.40
C VAL A 65 19.06 -3.21 -1.63
N LYS A 66 19.61 -2.83 -2.79
CA LYS A 66 19.44 -3.60 -4.04
C LYS A 66 19.99 -5.01 -3.90
N LYS A 67 21.16 -5.17 -3.29
CA LYS A 67 21.77 -6.49 -3.03
C LYS A 67 20.86 -7.36 -2.15
N ASP A 68 20.39 -6.83 -1.03
CA ASP A 68 19.48 -7.52 -0.12
C ASP A 68 18.16 -7.93 -0.82
N LEU A 69 17.62 -7.07 -1.70
CA LEU A 69 16.43 -7.38 -2.49
C LEU A 69 16.68 -8.54 -3.46
N VAL A 70 17.82 -8.57 -4.14
CA VAL A 70 18.18 -9.66 -5.06
C VAL A 70 18.40 -10.96 -4.30
N GLU A 71 19.07 -10.93 -3.15
CA GLU A 71 19.22 -12.11 -2.28
C GLU A 71 17.86 -12.65 -1.83
N LEU A 72 16.97 -11.76 -1.38
CA LEU A 72 15.61 -12.10 -0.96
C LEU A 72 14.81 -12.78 -2.08
N MET A 73 14.99 -12.39 -3.35
CA MET A 73 14.23 -12.96 -4.47
C MET A 73 14.43 -14.47 -4.60
N THR A 74 15.59 -14.99 -4.24
CA THR A 74 15.90 -16.43 -4.28
C THR A 74 15.79 -17.13 -2.92
N ALA A 75 15.58 -16.38 -1.84
CA ALA A 75 15.45 -16.90 -0.49
C ALA A 75 14.00 -17.33 -0.20
N SER A 76 13.57 -18.42 -0.84
CA SER A 76 12.21 -18.97 -0.69
C SER A 76 11.83 -19.21 0.77
N GLN A 77 10.61 -18.85 1.13
CA GLN A 77 10.03 -18.98 2.46
C GLN A 77 8.97 -20.07 2.47
N ASP A 78 8.95 -20.93 3.49
CA ASP A 78 8.02 -22.07 3.57
C ASP A 78 6.54 -21.63 3.62
N TRP A 79 6.25 -20.48 4.22
CA TRP A 79 4.89 -19.94 4.34
C TRP A 79 4.36 -19.31 3.04
N TRP A 80 5.24 -19.08 2.06
CA TRP A 80 4.87 -18.63 0.72
C TRP A 80 5.99 -18.98 -0.27
N PRO A 81 6.10 -20.25 -0.71
CA PRO A 81 7.23 -20.69 -1.53
C PRO A 81 7.37 -19.89 -2.83
N ALA A 82 8.61 -19.67 -3.27
CA ALA A 82 8.88 -18.95 -4.50
C ALA A 82 8.60 -19.82 -5.73
N ASP A 83 7.70 -19.36 -6.60
CA ASP A 83 7.50 -19.98 -7.91
C ASP A 83 8.82 -19.99 -8.68
N TYR A 84 9.19 -21.16 -9.21
CA TYR A 84 10.46 -21.39 -9.90
C TYR A 84 11.72 -21.03 -9.08
N GLY A 85 11.60 -20.96 -7.75
CA GLY A 85 12.68 -20.55 -6.86
C GLY A 85 13.03 -19.06 -6.93
N HIS A 86 12.17 -18.22 -7.50
CA HIS A 86 12.44 -16.79 -7.67
C HIS A 86 11.19 -15.90 -7.52
N TYR A 87 11.14 -15.02 -6.52
CA TYR A 87 10.02 -14.08 -6.28
C TYR A 87 9.93 -12.91 -7.26
N GLY A 88 10.89 -12.77 -8.18
CA GLY A 88 10.95 -11.65 -9.13
C GLY A 88 9.62 -11.34 -9.84
N PRO A 89 8.95 -12.32 -10.49
CA PRO A 89 7.66 -12.08 -11.13
C PRO A 89 6.59 -11.52 -10.18
N LEU A 90 6.56 -12.00 -8.93
CA LEU A 90 5.64 -11.51 -7.90
C LEU A 90 5.93 -10.06 -7.52
N PHE A 91 7.20 -9.68 -7.36
CA PHE A 91 7.60 -8.30 -7.06
C PHE A 91 7.37 -7.34 -8.23
N ILE A 92 7.54 -7.80 -9.47
CA ILE A 92 7.16 -7.01 -10.66
C ILE A 92 5.66 -6.73 -10.64
N ARG A 93 4.83 -7.75 -10.42
CA ARG A 93 3.38 -7.58 -10.30
C ARG A 93 3.03 -6.61 -9.17
N MET A 94 3.65 -6.74 -8.00
CA MET A 94 3.40 -5.84 -6.87
C MET A 94 3.70 -4.38 -7.22
N ALA A 95 4.86 -4.10 -7.83
CA ALA A 95 5.25 -2.76 -8.25
C ALA A 95 4.31 -2.20 -9.32
N TRP A 96 3.96 -3.02 -10.32
CA TRP A 96 2.99 -2.68 -11.35
C TRP A 96 1.63 -2.31 -10.75
N HIS A 97 1.05 -3.14 -9.89
CA HIS A 97 -0.23 -2.85 -9.24
C HIS A 97 -0.16 -1.64 -8.30
N SER A 98 1.01 -1.32 -7.74
CA SER A 98 1.18 -0.14 -6.92
C SER A 98 1.15 1.13 -7.76
N ALA A 99 1.76 1.12 -8.95
CA ALA A 99 1.80 2.28 -9.85
C ALA A 99 0.54 2.38 -10.72
N GLY A 100 -0.10 1.26 -11.06
CA GLY A 100 -1.17 1.14 -12.04
C GLY A 100 -2.52 1.71 -11.63
N THR A 101 -2.69 2.18 -10.40
CA THR A 101 -3.95 2.84 -9.95
C THR A 101 -4.04 4.30 -10.38
N TYR A 102 -2.98 4.87 -10.97
CA TYR A 102 -2.92 6.26 -11.39
C TYR A 102 -3.94 6.59 -12.48
N ARG A 103 -4.56 7.77 -12.39
CA ARG A 103 -5.49 8.30 -13.40
C ARG A 103 -5.13 9.73 -13.78
N ILE A 104 -5.13 10.02 -15.08
CA ILE A 104 -4.79 11.36 -15.60
C ILE A 104 -5.89 12.41 -15.36
N SER A 105 -7.12 11.99 -15.10
CA SER A 105 -8.29 12.89 -14.99
C SER A 105 -8.23 13.79 -13.75
N ASP A 106 -7.70 13.27 -12.65
CA ASP A 106 -7.59 13.98 -11.37
C ASP A 106 -6.20 13.85 -10.71
N GLY A 107 -5.28 13.13 -11.36
CA GLY A 107 -3.92 12.91 -10.86
C GLY A 107 -3.83 12.00 -9.64
N ARG A 108 -4.93 11.36 -9.22
CA ARG A 108 -4.97 10.49 -8.03
C ARG A 108 -4.52 9.06 -8.35
N GLY A 109 -4.20 8.32 -7.29
CA GLY A 109 -3.66 6.96 -7.38
C GLY A 109 -2.16 6.95 -7.65
N GLY A 110 -1.65 5.81 -8.10
CA GLY A 110 -0.23 5.57 -8.32
C GLY A 110 0.53 5.17 -7.05
N ALA A 111 1.84 5.06 -7.20
CA ALA A 111 2.72 4.51 -6.16
C ALA A 111 3.30 5.56 -5.20
N GLY A 112 2.94 6.84 -5.36
CA GLY A 112 3.62 7.98 -4.72
C GLY A 112 3.59 7.99 -3.20
N THR A 113 2.60 7.33 -2.59
CA THR A 113 2.35 7.35 -1.13
C THR A 113 2.35 5.96 -0.51
N GLY A 114 2.56 4.90 -1.30
CA GLY A 114 2.56 3.52 -0.81
C GLY A 114 1.17 3.00 -0.41
N MET A 115 0.11 3.61 -0.94
CA MET A 115 -1.30 3.31 -0.61
C MET A 115 -1.71 1.85 -0.79
N GLN A 116 -0.97 1.04 -1.56
CA GLN A 116 -1.23 -0.41 -1.68
C GLN A 116 -1.18 -1.16 -0.34
N ARG A 117 -0.56 -0.58 0.71
CA ARG A 117 -0.54 -1.16 2.06
C ARG A 117 -1.81 -0.90 2.88
N PHE A 118 -2.66 0.03 2.46
CA PHE A 118 -3.88 0.43 3.15
C PHE A 118 -5.15 0.02 2.39
N ALA A 119 -6.29 0.06 3.09
CA ALA A 119 -7.58 -0.06 2.44
C ALA A 119 -7.83 1.12 1.49
N PRO A 120 -8.59 0.94 0.40
CA PRO A 120 -9.17 -0.33 -0.05
C PRO A 120 -8.17 -1.21 -0.83
N LEU A 121 -7.06 -0.63 -1.30
CA LEU A 121 -6.15 -1.27 -2.25
C LEU A 121 -5.54 -2.56 -1.72
N ASN A 122 -5.25 -2.67 -0.43
CA ASN A 122 -4.71 -3.87 0.19
C ASN A 122 -5.66 -5.08 0.15
N SER A 123 -6.94 -4.87 -0.16
CA SER A 123 -7.98 -5.89 -0.21
C SER A 123 -8.71 -5.96 -1.56
N TRP A 124 -8.29 -5.17 -2.56
CA TRP A 124 -8.85 -5.29 -3.91
C TRP A 124 -8.69 -6.71 -4.48
N PRO A 125 -9.69 -7.26 -5.18
CA PRO A 125 -9.61 -8.58 -5.80
C PRO A 125 -8.44 -8.72 -6.78
N ASP A 126 -8.00 -7.64 -7.39
CA ASP A 126 -6.88 -7.64 -8.32
C ASP A 126 -5.51 -7.66 -7.60
N ASN A 127 -5.48 -7.31 -6.32
CA ASN A 127 -4.29 -7.29 -5.47
C ASN A 127 -4.12 -8.55 -4.60
N VAL A 128 -4.84 -9.63 -4.95
CA VAL A 128 -4.73 -10.93 -4.26
C VAL A 128 -3.28 -11.39 -4.16
N ASN A 129 -2.90 -11.85 -2.98
CA ASN A 129 -1.56 -12.32 -2.59
C ASN A 129 -0.45 -11.26 -2.61
N LEU A 130 -0.75 -9.99 -2.96
CA LEU A 130 0.24 -8.91 -2.82
C LEU A 130 0.48 -8.53 -1.35
N ASP A 131 -0.40 -8.93 -0.44
CA ASP A 131 -0.13 -8.91 0.99
C ASP A 131 1.07 -9.81 1.37
N LYS A 132 1.22 -10.97 0.71
CA LYS A 132 2.38 -11.86 0.87
C LYS A 132 3.64 -11.23 0.28
N ALA A 133 3.54 -10.61 -0.91
CA ALA A 133 4.64 -9.89 -1.53
C ALA A 133 5.19 -8.76 -0.62
N ARG A 134 4.30 -7.93 -0.06
CA ARG A 134 4.70 -6.89 0.91
C ARG A 134 5.28 -7.48 2.19
N ARG A 135 4.75 -8.62 2.66
CA ARG A 135 5.28 -9.31 3.84
C ARG A 135 6.70 -9.86 3.61
N LEU A 136 7.01 -10.37 2.42
CA LEU A 136 8.36 -10.82 2.06
C LEU A 136 9.38 -9.67 2.11
N LEU A 137 8.98 -8.45 1.80
CA LEU A 137 9.85 -7.26 1.84
C LEU A 137 10.06 -6.70 3.26
N TRP A 138 9.29 -7.15 4.26
CA TRP A 138 9.39 -6.63 5.63
C TRP A 138 10.80 -6.71 6.23
N PRO A 139 11.57 -7.81 6.10
CA PRO A 139 12.94 -7.87 6.64
C PRO A 139 13.86 -6.78 6.08
N VAL A 140 13.72 -6.44 4.79
CA VAL A 140 14.45 -5.34 4.15
C VAL A 140 13.99 -4.01 4.75
N LYS A 141 12.67 -3.77 4.85
CA LYS A 141 12.14 -2.55 5.49
C LYS A 141 12.61 -2.41 6.94
N ALA A 142 12.65 -3.51 7.69
CA ALA A 142 13.08 -3.53 9.09
C ALA A 142 14.57 -3.20 9.23
N LYS A 143 15.43 -3.73 8.33
CA LYS A 143 16.87 -3.47 8.32
C LYS A 143 17.20 -2.01 8.01
N TYR A 144 16.52 -1.40 7.03
CA TYR A 144 16.83 -0.04 6.57
C TYR A 144 15.97 1.04 7.25
N GLY A 145 14.94 0.65 8.00
CA GLY A 145 14.16 1.52 8.86
C GLY A 145 13.58 2.72 8.13
N ARG A 146 13.73 3.91 8.72
CA ARG A 146 13.17 5.17 8.20
C ARG A 146 13.85 5.71 6.93
N LYS A 147 15.00 5.15 6.56
CA LYS A 147 15.78 5.62 5.39
C LYS A 147 15.21 5.18 4.06
N ILE A 148 14.31 4.20 4.06
CA ILE A 148 13.55 3.78 2.88
C ILE A 148 12.07 3.66 3.26
N SER A 149 11.21 4.33 2.50
CA SER A 149 9.76 4.24 2.65
C SER A 149 9.22 2.94 2.07
N TRP A 150 8.02 2.53 2.46
CA TRP A 150 7.30 1.47 1.77
C TRP A 150 6.98 1.85 0.32
N ALA A 151 6.61 3.12 0.09
CA ALA A 151 6.33 3.64 -1.24
C ALA A 151 7.51 3.43 -2.21
N ASP A 152 8.73 3.74 -1.80
CA ASP A 152 9.92 3.50 -2.62
C ASP A 152 10.31 2.03 -2.66
N LEU A 153 10.28 1.32 -1.52
CA LEU A 153 10.71 -0.08 -1.44
C LEU A 153 9.89 -0.99 -2.37
N MET A 154 8.57 -0.79 -2.45
CA MET A 154 7.72 -1.62 -3.32
C MET A 154 8.08 -1.47 -4.80
N ILE A 155 8.38 -0.26 -5.25
CA ILE A 155 8.76 0.00 -6.65
C ILE A 155 10.20 -0.43 -6.92
N LEU A 156 11.11 -0.17 -5.98
CA LEU A 156 12.50 -0.60 -6.07
C LEU A 156 12.60 -2.13 -6.19
N ALA A 157 11.80 -2.88 -5.43
CA ALA A 157 11.75 -4.34 -5.52
C ALA A 157 11.37 -4.83 -6.92
N GLY A 158 10.37 -4.22 -7.57
CA GLY A 158 10.02 -4.54 -8.95
C GLY A 158 11.12 -4.19 -9.95
N ASN A 159 11.80 -3.06 -9.76
CA ASN A 159 12.91 -2.65 -10.62
C ASN A 159 14.12 -3.59 -10.49
N CYS A 160 14.48 -3.96 -9.26
CA CYS A 160 15.53 -4.94 -8.98
C CYS A 160 15.17 -6.33 -9.51
N ALA A 161 13.89 -6.71 -9.49
CA ALA A 161 13.45 -8.00 -10.03
C ALA A 161 13.63 -8.07 -11.55
N LEU A 162 13.36 -6.99 -12.27
CA LEU A 162 13.66 -6.90 -13.70
C LEU A 162 15.17 -7.03 -13.95
N GLU A 163 15.99 -6.28 -13.21
CA GLU A 163 17.45 -6.30 -13.31
C GLU A 163 18.03 -7.69 -13.01
N SER A 164 17.56 -8.37 -11.96
CA SER A 164 18.05 -9.70 -11.58
C SER A 164 17.70 -10.79 -12.60
N MET A 165 16.64 -10.59 -13.39
CA MET A 165 16.18 -11.52 -14.43
C MET A 165 16.67 -11.14 -15.83
N GLY A 166 17.70 -10.27 -15.93
CA GLY A 166 18.40 -9.97 -17.18
C GLY A 166 17.83 -8.81 -17.99
N PHE A 167 16.86 -8.05 -17.44
CA PHE A 167 16.35 -6.85 -18.09
C PHE A 167 17.02 -5.59 -17.53
N THR A 168 17.70 -4.83 -18.38
CA THR A 168 18.31 -3.55 -17.96
C THR A 168 17.26 -2.45 -17.93
N THR A 169 16.97 -1.92 -16.74
CA THR A 169 16.04 -0.80 -16.57
C THR A 169 16.71 0.53 -16.91
N PHE A 170 15.91 1.56 -17.20
CA PHE A 170 16.44 2.90 -17.50
C PHE A 170 17.07 3.57 -16.27
N GLY A 171 16.59 3.24 -15.08
CA GLY A 171 17.02 3.82 -13.81
C GLY A 171 15.90 3.83 -12.79
N PHE A 172 16.21 4.30 -11.58
CA PHE A 172 15.26 4.42 -10.48
C PHE A 172 15.49 5.72 -9.71
N GLY A 173 14.40 6.40 -9.34
CA GLY A 173 14.41 7.56 -8.46
C GLY A 173 13.54 7.30 -7.23
N GLY A 174 14.12 7.46 -6.05
CA GLY A 174 13.39 7.47 -4.77
C GLY A 174 12.89 8.87 -4.40
N GLY A 175 12.35 9.01 -3.20
CA GLY A 175 11.83 10.26 -2.66
C GLY A 175 10.32 10.25 -2.37
N ARG A 176 9.66 9.09 -2.48
CA ARG A 176 8.25 8.92 -2.12
C ARG A 176 8.14 8.77 -0.61
N ALA A 177 7.64 9.78 0.09
CA ALA A 177 7.37 9.66 1.53
C ALA A 177 6.16 8.73 1.78
N ASP A 178 6.21 7.97 2.87
CA ASP A 178 5.05 7.17 3.30
C ASP A 178 3.95 8.09 3.88
N VAL A 179 2.69 7.68 3.68
CA VAL A 179 1.52 8.26 4.37
C VAL A 179 1.03 7.31 5.46
N TRP A 180 0.23 7.77 6.42
CA TRP A 180 -0.07 7.02 7.65
C TRP A 180 -1.53 6.60 7.80
N GLU A 181 -2.38 7.07 6.91
CA GLU A 181 -3.78 6.69 6.82
C GLU A 181 -4.22 6.55 5.36
N PRO A 182 -5.29 5.78 5.09
CA PRO A 182 -5.82 5.64 3.75
C PRO A 182 -6.35 6.98 3.20
N GLU A 183 -5.96 7.31 1.98
CA GLU A 183 -6.50 8.44 1.23
C GLU A 183 -7.96 8.21 0.82
N ASP A 184 -8.77 9.28 0.89
CA ASP A 184 -10.17 9.26 0.45
C ASP A 184 -10.21 9.59 -1.04
N VAL A 185 -10.28 8.55 -1.87
CA VAL A 185 -10.30 8.63 -3.33
C VAL A 185 -11.62 8.07 -3.84
N ASN A 186 -12.26 8.79 -4.76
CA ASN A 186 -13.42 8.26 -5.49
C ASN A 186 -12.96 7.20 -6.50
N TRP A 187 -13.19 5.93 -6.17
CA TRP A 187 -12.86 4.76 -7.01
C TRP A 187 -14.02 4.27 -7.88
N GLY A 188 -15.23 4.81 -7.70
CA GLY A 188 -16.45 4.29 -8.29
C GLY A 188 -17.67 4.52 -7.37
N GLN A 189 -18.86 4.28 -7.90
CA GLN A 189 -20.13 4.32 -7.15
C GLN A 189 -20.67 2.91 -6.86
N GLU A 190 -20.02 1.90 -7.41
CA GLU A 190 -20.40 0.50 -7.33
C GLU A 190 -20.26 -0.01 -5.89
N ALA A 191 -21.26 -0.79 -5.44
CA ALA A 191 -21.27 -1.41 -4.11
C ALA A 191 -20.65 -2.82 -4.11
N GLU A 192 -20.42 -3.40 -5.29
CA GLU A 192 -19.90 -4.75 -5.48
C GLU A 192 -18.52 -4.74 -6.12
N TRP A 193 -17.66 -5.68 -5.73
CA TRP A 193 -16.37 -5.86 -6.37
C TRP A 193 -16.53 -6.41 -7.79
N ARG A 194 -15.90 -5.75 -8.77
CA ARG A 194 -15.98 -6.11 -10.20
C ARG A 194 -17.40 -5.96 -10.78
N GLY A 195 -18.20 -5.04 -10.22
CA GLY A 195 -19.52 -4.63 -10.73
C GLY A 195 -19.47 -3.80 -12.00
#